data_AF-A0A2N6D1W3-F1
#
_entry.id   AF-A0A2N6D1W3-F1
#
_cell.length_a   1.000
_cell.length_b   1.000
_cell.length_c   1.000
_cell.angle_alpha   90.00
_cell.angle_beta   90.00
_cell.angle_gamma   90.00
#
_symmetry.space_group_name_H-M   'P 1'
#
loop_
_entity.id
_entity.type
_entity.pdbx_description
1 polymer ?
#
loop_
_entity_poly.entity_id
_entity_poly.type
_entity_poly.pdbx_seq_one_letter_code
_entity_poly.pdbx_strand_id
1 'polypeptide(L)'
;MTRISKLILFAALVAALVVTGCSKPPVQEMDNARAAMKAAQASGAEKCATEEYAKAKEALNAEEAKMARAESSDNKGELYEEAKAELMTAIADFEKAKEVAIERSKINDKAQAELDAYKKNLMVSANADASKYSATYKATMAKLAKAQALIDECEGMKAMAVLKQVEVDNAMIQQEIIEGKAAEMKAEAARKARIRAQMMKAQTEEYTVVKGDNLWNISKSKYMNPFMWPLIYWANKDQIKDPDLIFPKQVFKIRKYFEDDEKSKATNFAKTRGPWSLFDGK
;
A
#
# COMPACT_ATOMS: atom_id res chain seq x y z
N MET A 1 85.06 68.84 -54.33
CA MET A 1 84.21 68.85 -53.12
C MET A 1 83.45 67.53 -53.08
N THR A 2 84.07 66.47 -52.58
CA THR A 2 83.90 65.87 -51.21
C THR A 2 82.55 65.16 -51.04
N ARG A 3 82.43 63.84 -50.85
CA ARG A 3 83.40 62.74 -50.64
C ARG A 3 82.75 61.43 -51.13
N ILE A 4 83.55 60.67 -51.86
CA ILE A 4 83.38 59.28 -52.25
C ILE A 4 83.84 58.37 -51.09
N SER A 5 83.33 57.14 -51.04
CA SER A 5 83.83 55.96 -50.31
C SER A 5 83.44 55.75 -48.84
N LYS A 6 82.57 54.76 -48.61
CA LYS A 6 82.71 53.60 -47.68
C LYS A 6 81.55 52.63 -47.96
N LEU A 7 81.77 51.61 -48.81
CA LEU A 7 81.92 50.19 -48.40
C LEU A 7 80.66 49.66 -47.70
N ILE A 8 79.73 49.04 -48.44
CA ILE A 8 79.67 47.57 -48.65
C ILE A 8 80.02 46.82 -47.36
N LEU A 9 79.00 46.42 -46.59
CA LEU A 9 78.90 45.25 -45.70
C LEU A 9 77.79 45.52 -44.68
N PHE A 10 76.54 45.17 -44.97
CA PHE A 10 75.51 44.79 -43.98
C PHE A 10 74.37 44.08 -44.73
N ALA A 11 74.75 43.03 -45.47
CA ALA A 11 73.84 41.95 -45.82
C ALA A 11 73.92 40.91 -44.69
N ALA A 12 72.78 40.31 -44.37
CA ALA A 12 72.59 39.19 -43.44
C ALA A 12 72.74 39.51 -41.94
N LEU A 13 71.65 39.99 -41.33
CA LEU A 13 71.18 39.42 -40.07
C LEU A 13 69.68 39.71 -39.86
N VAL A 14 68.83 39.25 -40.79
CA VAL A 14 67.46 38.90 -40.42
C VAL A 14 67.58 37.59 -39.66
N ALA A 15 67.88 37.70 -38.36
CA ALA A 15 67.73 36.59 -37.44
C ALA A 15 66.25 36.20 -37.50
N ALA A 16 65.98 35.08 -38.17
CA ALA A 16 64.73 34.36 -38.05
C ALA A 16 64.51 34.06 -36.56
N LEU A 17 63.74 34.93 -35.89
CA LEU A 17 62.96 34.53 -34.74
C LEU A 17 61.99 33.48 -35.26
N VAL A 18 62.44 32.23 -35.23
CA VAL A 18 61.53 31.09 -35.13
C VAL A 18 60.73 31.37 -33.86
N VAL A 19 59.53 31.91 -34.05
CA VAL A 19 58.51 31.93 -33.01
C VAL A 19 58.21 30.45 -32.78
N THR A 20 58.96 29.83 -31.87
CA THR A 20 58.50 28.64 -31.17
C THR A 20 57.25 29.11 -30.45
N GLY A 21 56.10 28.95 -31.12
CA GLY A 21 54.80 29.19 -30.55
C GLY A 21 54.67 28.26 -29.35
N CYS A 22 54.99 28.75 -28.17
CA CYS A 22 54.63 28.09 -26.93
C CYS A 22 53.10 28.18 -26.83
N SER A 23 52.40 27.26 -27.49
CA SER A 23 50.97 27.07 -27.27
C SER A 23 50.79 26.86 -25.78
N LYS A 24 50.01 27.75 -25.14
CA LYS A 24 49.78 27.70 -23.69
C LYS A 24 48.73 26.62 -23.40
N PRO A 25 48.89 25.85 -22.33
CA PRO A 25 47.89 24.85 -21.94
C PRO A 25 46.53 25.51 -21.64
N PRO A 26 45.40 24.83 -21.89
CA PRO A 26 44.04 25.33 -21.63
C PRO A 26 43.68 25.26 -20.13
N VAL A 27 44.46 25.95 -19.29
CA VAL A 27 44.32 25.91 -17.82
C VAL A 27 42.98 26.47 -17.35
N GLN A 28 42.47 27.50 -18.03
CA GLN A 28 41.19 28.11 -17.68
C GLN A 28 40.02 27.15 -17.92
N GLU A 29 40.00 26.46 -19.05
CA GLU A 29 38.99 25.48 -19.40
C GLU A 29 39.03 24.28 -18.45
N MET A 30 40.24 23.89 -18.03
CA MET A 30 40.43 22.88 -16.98
C MET A 30 39.84 23.27 -15.63
N ASP A 31 40.11 24.49 -15.17
CA ASP A 31 39.56 24.99 -13.91
C ASP A 31 38.03 25.12 -13.98
N ASN A 32 37.49 25.54 -15.14
CA ASN A 32 36.06 25.57 -15.40
C ASN A 32 35.43 24.17 -15.38
N ALA A 33 36.08 23.18 -16.00
CA ALA A 33 35.60 21.78 -15.99
C ALA A 33 35.58 21.20 -14.57
N ARG A 34 36.62 21.46 -13.77
CA ARG A 34 36.67 21.07 -12.36
C ARG A 34 35.62 21.79 -11.51
N ALA A 35 35.35 23.07 -11.80
CA ALA A 35 34.28 23.82 -11.16
C ALA A 35 32.90 23.24 -11.50
N ALA A 36 32.66 22.91 -12.78
CA ALA A 36 31.42 22.27 -13.23
C ALA A 36 31.24 20.88 -12.59
N MET A 37 32.30 20.08 -12.49
CA MET A 37 32.28 18.79 -11.77
C MET A 37 31.88 18.97 -10.30
N LYS A 38 32.47 19.95 -9.60
CA LYS A 38 32.12 20.25 -8.19
C LYS A 38 30.68 20.74 -8.06
N ALA A 39 30.20 21.57 -9.00
CA ALA A 39 28.82 22.03 -9.01
C ALA A 39 27.83 20.87 -9.21
N ALA A 40 28.13 19.94 -10.13
CA ALA A 40 27.34 18.73 -10.33
C ALA A 40 27.38 17.80 -9.11
N GLN A 41 28.52 17.68 -8.44
CA GLN A 41 28.60 16.93 -7.19
C GLN A 41 27.74 17.57 -6.09
N ALA A 42 27.80 18.90 -5.94
CA ALA A 42 27.00 19.64 -4.97
C ALA A 42 25.49 19.53 -5.23
N SER A 43 25.06 19.30 -6.47
CA SER A 43 23.67 19.01 -6.80
C SER A 43 23.25 17.56 -6.60
N GLY A 44 24.14 16.70 -6.09
CA GLY A 44 23.87 15.28 -5.88
C GLY A 44 23.93 14.42 -7.14
N ALA A 45 24.59 14.87 -8.21
CA ALA A 45 24.69 14.13 -9.47
C ALA A 45 25.37 12.75 -9.31
N GLU A 46 26.26 12.59 -8.33
CA GLU A 46 26.86 11.29 -7.98
C GLU A 46 25.83 10.23 -7.59
N LYS A 47 24.63 10.64 -7.15
CA LYS A 47 23.56 9.75 -6.70
C LYS A 47 22.38 9.75 -7.68
N CYS A 48 21.95 10.93 -8.12
CA CYS A 48 20.75 11.09 -8.95
C CYS A 48 21.04 11.08 -10.46
N ALA A 49 22.28 11.26 -10.88
CA ALA A 49 22.68 11.27 -12.29
C ALA A 49 23.96 10.45 -12.48
N THR A 50 24.00 9.26 -11.88
CA THR A 50 25.19 8.39 -11.79
C THR A 50 25.82 8.12 -13.15
N GLU A 51 25.02 7.77 -14.15
CA GLU A 51 25.49 7.49 -15.51
C GLU A 51 26.04 8.75 -16.19
N GLU A 52 25.28 9.84 -16.14
CA GLU A 52 25.67 11.12 -16.77
C GLU A 52 26.95 11.70 -16.12
N TYR A 53 27.02 11.65 -14.79
CA TYR A 53 28.16 12.14 -14.03
C TYR A 53 29.41 11.28 -14.22
N ALA A 54 29.27 9.95 -14.23
CA ALA A 54 30.39 9.03 -14.45
C ALA A 54 31.00 9.24 -15.84
N LYS A 55 30.17 9.38 -16.88
CA LYS A 55 30.63 9.66 -18.24
C LYS A 55 31.38 10.98 -18.35
N ALA A 56 30.85 12.06 -17.76
CA ALA A 56 31.51 13.37 -17.74
C ALA A 56 32.86 13.33 -17.00
N LYS A 57 32.92 12.59 -15.89
CA LYS A 57 34.14 12.39 -15.09
C LYS A 57 35.20 11.59 -15.82
N GLU A 58 34.80 10.54 -16.52
CA GLU A 58 35.72 9.75 -17.37
C GLU A 58 36.31 10.60 -18.49
N ALA A 59 35.48 11.41 -19.17
CA ALA A 59 35.93 12.34 -20.20
C ALA A 59 36.95 13.35 -19.65
N LEU A 60 36.66 13.99 -18.50
CA LEU A 60 37.60 14.93 -17.86
C LEU A 60 38.94 14.27 -17.51
N ASN A 61 38.91 13.06 -16.91
CA ASN A 61 40.13 12.34 -16.57
C ASN A 61 40.95 11.95 -17.81
N ALA A 62 40.28 11.60 -18.91
CA ALA A 62 40.93 11.30 -20.18
C ALA A 62 41.63 12.53 -20.76
N GLU A 63 40.98 13.70 -20.70
CA GLU A 63 41.58 14.96 -21.14
C GLU A 63 42.76 15.39 -20.27
N GLU A 64 42.65 15.27 -18.93
CA GLU A 64 43.78 15.49 -18.01
C GLU A 64 45.00 14.63 -18.37
N ALA A 65 44.77 13.35 -18.67
CA ALA A 65 45.83 12.44 -19.09
C ALA A 65 46.42 12.80 -20.47
N LYS A 66 45.59 13.24 -21.43
CA LYS A 66 46.06 13.69 -22.76
C LYS A 66 46.92 14.94 -22.65
N MET A 67 46.52 15.94 -21.86
CA MET A 67 47.31 17.16 -21.67
C MET A 67 48.65 16.88 -20.99
N ALA A 68 48.69 15.99 -19.99
CA ALA A 68 49.94 15.58 -19.35
C ALA A 68 50.92 14.94 -20.35
N ARG A 69 50.41 14.16 -21.33
CA ARG A 69 51.24 13.59 -22.40
C ARG A 69 51.68 14.64 -23.42
N ALA A 70 50.82 15.61 -23.73
CA ALA A 70 51.09 16.69 -24.68
C ALA A 70 52.26 17.58 -24.25
N GLU A 71 52.59 17.65 -22.94
CA GLU A 71 53.76 18.38 -22.45
C GLU A 71 55.08 17.88 -23.04
N SER A 72 55.13 16.61 -23.43
CA SER A 72 56.31 15.94 -24.02
C SER A 72 56.23 15.73 -25.54
N SER A 73 55.21 16.29 -26.20
CA SER A 73 54.93 16.08 -27.63
C SER A 73 55.43 17.23 -28.50
N ASP A 74 55.92 16.90 -29.70
CA ASP A 74 56.32 17.88 -30.73
C ASP A 74 55.11 18.67 -31.28
N ASN A 75 53.89 18.10 -31.21
CA ASN A 75 52.64 18.70 -31.71
C ASN A 75 51.77 19.30 -30.58
N LYS A 76 52.41 19.88 -29.57
CA LYS A 76 51.77 20.42 -28.35
C LYS A 76 50.61 21.40 -28.62
N GLY A 77 50.71 22.22 -29.65
CA GLY A 77 49.68 23.21 -29.97
C GLY A 77 48.36 22.63 -30.47
N GLU A 78 48.41 21.64 -31.35
CA GLU A 78 47.23 20.96 -31.87
C GLU A 78 46.53 20.18 -30.76
N LEU A 79 47.31 19.46 -29.94
CA LEU A 79 46.79 18.73 -28.77
C LEU A 79 46.11 19.64 -27.74
N TYR A 80 46.56 20.89 -27.59
CA TYR A 80 45.94 21.86 -26.68
C TYR A 80 44.62 22.43 -27.21
N GLU A 81 44.51 22.66 -28.51
CA GLU A 81 43.25 23.09 -29.12
C GLU A 81 42.21 21.96 -29.12
N GLU A 82 42.62 20.72 -29.37
CA GLU A 82 41.76 19.54 -29.22
C GLU A 82 41.28 19.38 -27.78
N ALA A 83 42.20 19.41 -26.81
CA ALA A 83 41.86 19.31 -25.39
C ALA A 83 40.90 20.42 -24.96
N LYS A 84 41.08 21.65 -25.46
CA LYS A 84 40.16 22.76 -25.17
C LYS A 84 38.72 22.46 -25.63
N ALA A 85 38.55 21.91 -26.84
CA ALA A 85 37.22 21.57 -27.36
C ALA A 85 36.56 20.43 -26.55
N GLU A 86 37.33 19.42 -26.17
CA GLU A 86 36.84 18.30 -25.36
C GLU A 86 36.51 18.74 -23.92
N LEU A 87 37.28 19.65 -23.33
CA LEU A 87 36.99 20.23 -22.02
C LEU A 87 35.69 21.04 -22.02
N MET A 88 35.40 21.78 -23.10
CA MET A 88 34.11 22.45 -23.26
C MET A 88 32.95 21.46 -23.33
N THR A 89 33.16 20.30 -23.96
CA THR A 89 32.18 19.21 -23.97
C THR A 89 32.00 18.61 -22.57
N ALA A 90 33.08 18.35 -21.84
CA ALA A 90 33.03 17.86 -20.47
C ALA A 90 32.30 18.84 -19.53
N ILE A 91 32.53 20.15 -19.67
CA ILE A 91 31.79 21.19 -18.94
C ILE A 91 30.28 21.08 -19.21
N ALA A 92 29.89 20.97 -20.49
CA ALA A 92 28.49 20.83 -20.88
C ALA A 92 27.85 19.54 -20.34
N ASP A 93 28.60 18.43 -20.33
CA ASP A 93 28.13 17.16 -19.78
C ASP A 93 27.95 17.23 -18.25
N PHE A 94 28.83 17.92 -17.52
CA PHE A 94 28.65 18.14 -16.08
C PHE A 94 27.45 19.05 -15.77
N GLU A 95 27.26 20.13 -16.52
CA GLU A 95 26.06 20.98 -16.35
C GLU A 95 24.79 20.20 -16.68
N LYS A 96 24.81 19.33 -17.69
CA LYS A 96 23.70 18.42 -17.99
C LYS A 96 23.45 17.43 -16.85
N ALA A 97 24.50 16.81 -16.31
CA ALA A 97 24.39 15.88 -15.18
C ALA A 97 23.80 16.57 -13.94
N LYS A 98 24.20 17.83 -13.69
CA LYS A 98 23.65 18.68 -12.64
C LYS A 98 22.14 18.92 -12.81
N GLU A 99 21.71 19.35 -14.01
CA GLU A 99 20.28 19.58 -14.28
C GLU A 99 19.46 18.29 -14.17
N VAL A 100 19.97 17.17 -14.68
CA VAL A 100 19.34 15.85 -14.53
C VAL A 100 19.22 15.47 -13.05
N ALA A 101 20.26 15.70 -12.26
CA ALA A 101 20.26 15.40 -10.83
C ALA A 101 19.21 16.24 -10.07
N ILE A 102 19.12 17.54 -10.37
CA ILE A 102 18.12 18.43 -9.77
C ILE A 102 16.71 17.94 -10.10
N GLU A 103 16.44 17.59 -11.36
CA GLU A 103 15.09 17.17 -11.76
C GLU A 103 14.73 15.80 -11.18
N ARG A 104 15.65 14.83 -11.22
CA ARG A 104 15.45 13.52 -10.58
C ARG A 104 15.28 13.65 -9.07
N SER A 105 16.03 14.54 -8.40
CA SER A 105 15.86 14.83 -6.97
C SER A 105 14.46 15.36 -6.66
N LYS A 106 13.92 16.31 -7.44
CA LYS A 106 12.55 16.79 -7.25
C LYS A 106 11.52 15.68 -7.39
N ILE A 107 11.69 14.78 -8.37
CA ILE A 107 10.81 13.62 -8.54
C ILE A 107 10.95 12.69 -7.34
N ASN A 108 12.16 12.51 -6.82
CA ASN A 108 12.44 11.70 -5.65
C ASN A 108 11.78 12.26 -4.38
N ASP A 109 11.82 13.58 -4.19
CA ASP A 109 11.17 14.27 -3.07
C ASP A 109 9.65 14.12 -3.14
N LYS A 110 9.07 14.23 -4.35
CA LYS A 110 7.64 13.94 -4.57
C LYS A 110 7.30 12.50 -4.24
N ALA A 111 8.09 11.54 -4.73
CA ALA A 111 7.89 10.13 -4.45
C ALA A 111 7.99 9.82 -2.95
N GLN A 112 8.91 10.47 -2.23
CA GLN A 112 9.03 10.34 -0.76
C GLN A 112 7.80 10.89 -0.05
N ALA A 113 7.32 12.08 -0.44
CA ALA A 113 6.10 12.66 0.12
C ALA A 113 4.87 11.77 -0.11
N GLU A 114 4.72 11.19 -1.30
CA GLU A 114 3.66 10.22 -1.59
C GLU A 114 3.79 8.95 -0.76
N LEU A 115 5.00 8.38 -0.68
CA LEU A 115 5.28 7.19 0.11
C LEU A 115 4.88 7.39 1.58
N ASP A 116 5.23 8.54 2.17
CA ASP A 116 4.90 8.87 3.55
C ASP A 116 3.39 9.06 3.74
N ALA A 117 2.71 9.70 2.78
CA ALA A 117 1.27 9.80 2.77
C ALA A 117 0.59 8.41 2.72
N TYR A 118 1.08 7.49 1.87
CA TYR A 118 0.58 6.12 1.79
C TYR A 118 0.80 5.36 3.10
N LYS A 119 2.02 5.39 3.66
CA LYS A 119 2.32 4.73 4.95
C LYS A 119 1.40 5.22 6.06
N LYS A 120 1.15 6.53 6.13
CA LYS A 120 0.24 7.14 7.12
C LYS A 120 -1.21 6.67 6.91
N ASN A 121 -1.71 6.73 5.68
CA ASN A 121 -3.09 6.32 5.36
C ASN A 121 -3.29 4.82 5.62
N LEU A 122 -2.30 4.00 5.31
CA LEU A 122 -2.30 2.58 5.61
C LEU A 122 -2.32 2.35 7.13
N MET A 123 -1.50 3.06 7.92
CA MET A 123 -1.49 2.90 9.38
C MET A 123 -2.83 3.26 10.04
N VAL A 124 -3.53 4.28 9.53
CA VAL A 124 -4.85 4.71 10.05
C VAL A 124 -5.96 3.71 9.67
N SER A 125 -5.89 3.15 8.47
CA SER A 125 -6.94 2.27 7.91
C SER A 125 -6.72 0.78 8.16
N ALA A 126 -5.47 0.37 8.43
CA ALA A 126 -5.02 -1.01 8.38
C ALA A 126 -4.36 -1.44 9.70
N ASN A 127 -5.01 -1.14 10.84
CA ASN A 127 -4.64 -1.59 12.19
C ASN A 127 -4.52 -3.14 12.29
N ALA A 128 -4.47 -3.73 13.49
CA ALA A 128 -4.38 -5.20 13.69
C ALA A 128 -5.32 -6.06 12.79
N ASP A 129 -6.46 -5.51 12.38
CA ASP A 129 -7.41 -6.12 11.43
C ASP A 129 -6.80 -6.40 10.04
N ALA A 130 -5.99 -5.50 9.47
CA ALA A 130 -5.48 -5.70 8.12
C ALA A 130 -4.47 -6.85 8.04
N SER A 131 -3.60 -6.96 9.06
CA SER A 131 -2.69 -8.10 9.20
C SER A 131 -3.45 -9.42 9.37
N LYS A 132 -4.64 -9.39 9.99
CA LYS A 132 -5.48 -10.56 10.23
C LYS A 132 -6.28 -10.98 8.99
N TYR A 133 -6.84 -10.02 8.24
CA TYR A 133 -7.83 -10.31 7.19
C TYR A 133 -7.32 -10.17 5.76
N SER A 134 -6.17 -9.50 5.53
CA SER A 134 -5.72 -9.18 4.17
C SER A 134 -4.35 -9.77 3.84
N ALA A 135 -4.32 -10.70 2.88
CA ALA A 135 -3.07 -11.15 2.27
C ALA A 135 -2.46 -10.04 1.40
N THR A 136 -3.32 -9.22 0.79
CA THR A 136 -2.93 -8.08 -0.03
C THR A 136 -2.14 -7.05 0.79
N TYR A 137 -2.52 -6.79 2.05
CA TYR A 137 -1.78 -5.91 2.96
C TYR A 137 -0.30 -6.30 3.09
N LYS A 138 0.00 -7.59 3.26
CA LYS A 138 1.38 -8.08 3.37
C LYS A 138 2.17 -7.83 2.08
N ALA A 139 1.55 -8.04 0.92
CA ALA A 139 2.17 -7.75 -0.37
C ALA A 139 2.41 -6.25 -0.58
N THR A 140 1.47 -5.41 -0.15
CA THR A 140 1.58 -3.95 -0.22
C THR A 140 2.71 -3.41 0.65
N MET A 141 2.93 -3.98 1.84
CA MET A 141 4.10 -3.62 2.68
C MET A 141 5.44 -3.90 1.99
N ALA A 142 5.55 -5.00 1.24
CA ALA A 142 6.74 -5.28 0.43
C ALA A 142 6.93 -4.28 -0.71
N LYS A 143 5.83 -3.83 -1.35
CA LYS A 143 5.87 -2.78 -2.38
C LYS A 143 6.29 -1.42 -1.80
N LEU A 144 5.80 -1.06 -0.61
CA LEU A 144 6.21 0.16 0.09
C LEU A 144 7.71 0.14 0.45
N ALA A 145 8.23 -1.01 0.90
CA ALA A 145 9.66 -1.18 1.13
C ALA A 145 10.47 -1.05 -0.16
N LYS A 146 10.00 -1.64 -1.26
CA LYS A 146 10.62 -1.50 -2.59
C LYS A 146 10.62 -0.04 -3.07
N ALA A 147 9.53 0.68 -2.88
CA ALA A 147 9.45 2.10 -3.23
C ALA A 147 10.45 2.94 -2.42
N GLN A 148 10.62 2.67 -1.12
CA GLN A 148 11.64 3.33 -0.30
C GLN A 148 13.05 3.07 -0.85
N ALA A 149 13.39 1.82 -1.16
CA ALA A 149 14.71 1.49 -1.70
C ALA A 149 15.01 2.22 -3.03
N LEU A 150 14.01 2.29 -3.92
CA LEU A 150 14.13 3.06 -5.18
C LEU A 150 14.34 4.56 -4.90
N ILE A 151 13.67 5.12 -3.90
CA ILE A 151 13.87 6.53 -3.50
C ILE A 151 15.27 6.74 -2.91
N ASP A 152 15.76 5.79 -2.12
CA ASP A 152 17.10 5.83 -1.54
C ASP A 152 18.18 5.76 -2.62
N GLU A 153 17.88 5.20 -3.80
CA GLU A 153 18.72 5.16 -5.00
C GLU A 153 18.46 6.34 -5.98
N CYS A 154 17.62 7.31 -5.60
CA CYS A 154 17.19 8.43 -6.44
C CYS A 154 16.46 8.03 -7.73
N GLU A 155 15.83 6.86 -7.72
CA GLU A 155 15.01 6.32 -8.80
C GLU A 155 13.52 6.70 -8.65
N GLY A 156 13.24 7.98 -8.35
CA GLY A 156 11.90 8.46 -8.01
C GLY A 156 10.80 8.13 -9.02
N MET A 157 11.10 8.08 -10.33
CA MET A 157 10.12 7.67 -11.35
C MET A 157 9.70 6.21 -11.20
N LYS A 158 10.66 5.30 -10.94
CA LYS A 158 10.36 3.89 -10.69
C LYS A 158 9.62 3.73 -9.37
N ALA A 159 9.97 4.51 -8.35
CA ALA A 159 9.25 4.54 -7.08
C ALA A 159 7.78 4.95 -7.26
N MET A 160 7.49 6.04 -7.99
CA MET A 160 6.12 6.47 -8.28
C MET A 160 5.32 5.39 -9.03
N ALA A 161 5.94 4.66 -9.96
CA ALA A 161 5.28 3.54 -10.63
C ALA A 161 4.87 2.42 -9.65
N VAL A 162 5.70 2.14 -8.64
CA VAL A 162 5.37 1.19 -7.56
C VAL A 162 4.27 1.74 -6.66
N LEU A 163 4.31 3.03 -6.30
CA LEU A 163 3.31 3.68 -5.46
C LEU A 163 1.92 3.72 -6.11
N LYS A 164 1.86 3.89 -7.44
CA LYS A 164 0.60 3.77 -8.18
C LYS A 164 -0.03 2.38 -8.05
N GLN A 165 0.77 1.33 -7.98
CA GLN A 165 0.26 -0.02 -7.72
C GLN A 165 -0.25 -0.16 -6.28
N VAL A 166 0.41 0.48 -5.31
CA VAL A 166 -0.03 0.51 -3.91
C VAL A 166 -1.39 1.18 -3.76
N GLU A 167 -1.68 2.23 -4.55
CA GLU A 167 -3.00 2.88 -4.56
C GLU A 167 -4.12 1.90 -4.92
N VAL A 168 -3.92 1.09 -5.96
CA VAL A 168 -4.85 0.05 -6.39
C VAL A 168 -5.03 -1.01 -5.31
N ASP A 169 -3.91 -1.45 -4.71
CA ASP A 169 -3.96 -2.45 -3.65
C ASP A 169 -4.70 -1.94 -2.41
N ASN A 170 -4.62 -0.65 -2.09
CA ASN A 170 -5.29 -0.06 -0.92
C ASN A 170 -6.82 -0.22 -1.00
N ALA A 171 -7.41 -0.03 -2.19
CA ALA A 171 -8.84 -0.27 -2.40
C ALA A 171 -9.21 -1.75 -2.17
N MET A 172 -8.36 -2.68 -2.63
CA MET A 172 -8.57 -4.12 -2.41
C MET A 172 -8.45 -4.50 -0.93
N ILE A 173 -7.48 -3.94 -0.20
CA ILE A 173 -7.29 -4.18 1.23
C ILE A 173 -8.55 -3.81 2.02
N GLN A 174 -9.16 -2.66 1.72
CA GLN A 174 -10.39 -2.24 2.40
C GLN A 174 -11.53 -3.22 2.15
N GLN A 175 -11.66 -3.72 0.92
CA GLN A 175 -12.68 -4.70 0.58
C GLN A 175 -12.46 -6.04 1.32
N GLU A 176 -11.23 -6.56 1.34
CA GLU A 176 -10.89 -7.79 2.05
C GLU A 176 -11.18 -7.68 3.57
N ILE A 177 -10.92 -6.52 4.18
CA ILE A 177 -11.22 -6.27 5.59
C ILE A 177 -12.73 -6.30 5.85
N ILE A 178 -13.54 -5.66 4.99
CA ILE A 178 -15.00 -5.65 5.12
C ILE A 178 -15.55 -7.07 5.02
N GLU A 179 -15.07 -7.83 4.04
CA GLU A 179 -15.48 -9.22 3.82
C GLU A 179 -15.05 -10.13 4.97
N GLY A 180 -13.82 -9.98 5.47
CA GLY A 180 -13.31 -10.72 6.63
C GLY A 180 -14.13 -10.47 7.89
N LYS A 181 -14.46 -9.20 8.18
CA LYS A 181 -15.33 -8.83 9.32
C LYS A 181 -16.75 -9.37 9.17
N ALA A 182 -17.34 -9.25 7.97
CA ALA A 182 -18.66 -9.79 7.70
C ALA A 182 -18.71 -11.32 7.85
N ALA A 183 -17.66 -12.02 7.41
CA ALA A 183 -17.54 -13.46 7.58
C ALA A 183 -17.44 -13.88 9.06
N GLU A 184 -16.66 -13.15 9.86
CA GLU A 184 -16.53 -13.41 11.30
C GLU A 184 -17.86 -13.16 12.04
N MET A 185 -18.54 -12.04 11.76
CA MET A 185 -19.87 -11.76 12.31
C MET A 185 -20.89 -12.85 11.95
N LYS A 186 -20.89 -13.30 10.70
CA LYS A 186 -21.77 -14.38 10.23
C LYS A 186 -21.44 -15.70 10.92
N ALA A 187 -20.16 -16.02 11.12
CA ALA A 187 -19.71 -17.21 11.82
C ALA A 187 -20.13 -17.19 13.30
N GLU A 188 -19.99 -16.05 13.98
CA GLU A 188 -20.43 -15.88 15.37
C GLU A 188 -21.96 -16.00 15.49
N ALA A 189 -22.72 -15.36 14.59
CA ALA A 189 -24.17 -15.46 14.56
C ALA A 189 -24.63 -16.92 14.32
N ALA A 190 -23.98 -17.63 13.39
CA ALA A 190 -24.25 -19.04 13.14
C ALA A 190 -23.92 -19.92 14.36
N ARG A 191 -22.82 -19.63 15.07
CA ARG A 191 -22.46 -20.32 16.31
C ARG A 191 -23.51 -20.10 17.39
N LYS A 192 -23.92 -18.85 17.62
CA LYS A 192 -24.98 -18.51 18.59
C LYS A 192 -26.31 -19.18 18.24
N ALA A 193 -26.69 -19.18 16.95
CA ALA A 193 -27.90 -19.86 16.47
C ALA A 193 -27.85 -21.38 16.72
N ARG A 194 -26.71 -22.03 16.46
CA ARG A 194 -26.51 -23.47 16.74
C ARG A 194 -26.63 -23.77 18.24
N ILE A 195 -25.98 -22.97 19.09
CA ILE A 195 -26.08 -23.13 20.55
C ILE A 195 -27.52 -22.96 21.02
N ARG A 196 -28.23 -21.94 20.52
CA ARG A 196 -29.66 -21.73 20.84
C ARG A 196 -30.51 -22.92 20.40
N ALA A 197 -30.30 -23.45 19.20
CA ALA A 197 -31.02 -24.61 18.70
C ALA A 197 -30.74 -25.87 19.54
N GLN A 198 -29.49 -26.10 19.92
CA GLN A 198 -29.11 -27.21 20.80
C GLN A 198 -29.73 -27.08 22.19
N MET A 199 -29.70 -25.89 22.78
CA MET A 199 -30.35 -25.61 24.06
C MET A 199 -31.87 -25.84 23.99
N MET A 200 -32.54 -25.32 22.95
CA MET A 200 -33.97 -25.54 22.75
C MET A 200 -34.32 -27.02 22.59
N LYS A 201 -33.49 -27.79 21.88
CA LYS A 201 -33.66 -29.25 21.75
C LYS A 201 -33.47 -29.97 23.09
N ALA A 202 -32.41 -29.65 23.83
CA ALA A 202 -32.15 -30.27 25.15
C ALA A 202 -33.23 -29.93 26.18
N GLN A 203 -33.90 -28.79 26.01
CA GLN A 203 -34.96 -28.31 26.89
C GLN A 203 -36.36 -28.71 26.43
N THR A 204 -36.51 -29.52 25.39
CA THR A 204 -37.80 -30.03 24.96
C THR A 204 -37.90 -31.51 25.31
N GLU A 205 -38.96 -31.88 26.02
CA GLU A 205 -39.32 -33.28 26.26
C GLU A 205 -40.56 -33.66 25.47
N GLU A 206 -40.68 -34.95 25.13
CA GLU A 206 -41.89 -35.49 24.52
C GLU A 206 -42.84 -35.97 25.62
N TYR A 207 -44.10 -35.58 25.53
CA TYR A 207 -45.16 -36.01 26.42
C TYR A 207 -46.25 -36.73 25.63
N THR A 208 -46.54 -37.96 26.03
CA THR A 208 -47.64 -38.73 25.43
C THR A 208 -48.93 -38.44 26.20
N VAL A 209 -49.92 -37.89 25.51
CA VAL A 209 -51.25 -37.59 26.07
C VAL A 209 -51.93 -38.88 26.52
N VAL A 210 -52.42 -38.91 27.76
CA VAL A 210 -53.17 -40.02 28.33
C VAL A 210 -54.66 -39.70 28.43
N LYS A 211 -55.49 -40.74 28.65
CA LYS A 211 -56.93 -40.56 28.79
C LYS A 211 -57.25 -39.67 30.00
N GLY A 212 -57.99 -38.58 29.76
CA GLY A 212 -58.38 -37.61 30.79
C GLY A 212 -57.53 -36.34 30.83
N ASP A 213 -56.48 -36.28 30.01
CA ASP A 213 -55.68 -35.06 29.88
C ASP A 213 -56.42 -33.95 29.13
N ASN A 214 -56.10 -32.71 29.50
CA ASN A 214 -56.38 -31.50 28.74
C ASN A 214 -55.15 -30.58 28.85
N LEU A 215 -55.02 -29.61 27.94
CA LEU A 215 -53.83 -28.74 27.90
C LEU A 215 -53.60 -27.98 29.22
N TRP A 216 -54.68 -27.65 29.94
CA TRP A 216 -54.63 -26.98 31.25
C TRP A 216 -53.97 -27.86 32.33
N ASN A 217 -54.39 -29.11 32.44
CA ASN A 217 -53.85 -30.06 33.41
C ASN A 217 -52.41 -30.47 33.08
N ILE A 218 -52.10 -30.66 31.79
CA ILE A 218 -50.72 -30.92 31.35
C ILE A 218 -49.84 -29.72 31.72
N SER A 219 -50.28 -28.49 31.44
CA SER A 219 -49.55 -27.26 31.81
C SER A 219 -49.36 -27.14 33.32
N LYS A 220 -50.39 -27.44 34.12
CA LYS A 220 -50.30 -27.44 35.58
C LYS A 220 -49.23 -28.42 36.07
N SER A 221 -49.16 -29.62 35.49
CA SER A 221 -48.18 -30.63 35.86
C SER A 221 -46.75 -30.26 35.40
N LYS A 222 -46.61 -29.81 34.15
CA LYS A 222 -45.30 -29.57 33.52
C LYS A 222 -44.68 -28.22 33.87
N TYR A 223 -45.50 -27.19 34.01
CA TYR A 223 -45.03 -25.80 34.22
C TYR A 223 -45.40 -25.25 35.59
N MET A 224 -46.08 -26.02 36.44
CA MET A 224 -46.65 -25.56 37.72
C MET A 224 -47.60 -24.36 37.59
N ASN A 225 -48.00 -24.01 36.36
CA ASN A 225 -48.88 -22.91 36.06
C ASN A 225 -49.87 -23.34 34.97
N PRO A 226 -51.16 -23.48 35.30
CA PRO A 226 -52.15 -23.90 34.31
C PRO A 226 -52.37 -22.86 33.20
N PHE A 227 -52.18 -21.56 33.46
CA PHE A 227 -52.35 -20.50 32.46
C PHE A 227 -51.29 -20.51 31.36
N MET A 228 -50.27 -21.37 31.48
CA MET A 228 -49.23 -21.56 30.48
C MET A 228 -49.58 -22.62 29.42
N TRP A 229 -50.79 -23.18 29.45
CA TRP A 229 -51.24 -24.15 28.45
C TRP A 229 -51.11 -23.67 26.99
N PRO A 230 -51.23 -22.36 26.66
CA PRO A 230 -51.03 -21.90 25.29
C PRO A 230 -49.62 -22.18 24.77
N LEU A 231 -48.61 -22.30 25.65
CA LEU A 231 -47.25 -22.67 25.23
C LEU A 231 -47.19 -24.08 24.66
N ILE A 232 -47.97 -25.01 25.22
CA ILE A 232 -48.09 -26.38 24.69
C ILE A 232 -48.78 -26.34 23.34
N TYR A 233 -49.89 -25.60 23.24
CA TYR A 233 -50.63 -25.43 21.99
C TYR A 233 -49.75 -24.82 20.89
N TRP A 234 -49.08 -23.70 21.17
CA TRP A 234 -48.24 -22.98 20.21
C TRP A 234 -47.06 -23.81 19.71
N ALA A 235 -46.46 -24.63 20.57
CA ALA A 235 -45.36 -25.52 20.19
C ALA A 235 -45.81 -26.72 19.33
N ASN A 236 -47.10 -27.03 19.29
CA ASN A 236 -47.67 -28.22 18.64
C ASN A 236 -48.87 -27.87 17.72
N LYS A 237 -48.95 -26.64 17.20
CA LYS A 237 -50.07 -26.19 16.31
C LYS A 237 -50.21 -27.02 15.03
N ASP A 238 -49.13 -27.64 14.59
CA ASP A 238 -49.14 -28.58 13.47
C ASP A 238 -50.02 -29.80 13.77
N GLN A 239 -50.05 -30.26 15.04
CA GLN A 239 -50.77 -31.43 15.52
C GLN A 239 -52.11 -31.12 16.20
N ILE A 240 -52.24 -29.94 16.83
CA ILE A 240 -53.43 -29.53 17.57
C ILE A 240 -54.22 -28.54 16.72
N LYS A 241 -55.33 -29.00 16.12
CA LYS A 241 -56.22 -28.14 15.32
C LYS A 241 -57.10 -27.26 16.19
N ASP A 242 -57.59 -27.82 17.28
CA ASP A 242 -58.38 -27.14 18.28
C ASP A 242 -57.71 -27.34 19.65
N PRO A 243 -57.32 -26.27 20.37
CA PRO A 243 -56.72 -26.38 21.70
C PRO A 243 -57.64 -27.06 22.73
N ASP A 244 -58.95 -27.08 22.48
CA ASP A 244 -59.94 -27.70 23.36
C ASP A 244 -60.12 -29.20 23.06
N LEU A 245 -59.57 -29.70 21.95
CA LEU A 245 -59.71 -31.08 21.49
C LEU A 245 -58.35 -31.77 21.27
N ILE A 246 -57.90 -32.49 22.29
CA ILE A 246 -56.72 -33.36 22.25
C ILE A 246 -57.11 -34.83 22.48
N PHE A 247 -56.33 -35.76 21.95
CA PHE A 247 -56.63 -37.20 21.96
C PHE A 247 -55.52 -38.02 22.61
N PRO A 248 -55.86 -39.14 23.28
CA PRO A 248 -54.86 -40.06 23.82
C PRO A 248 -53.88 -40.56 22.74
N LYS A 249 -52.63 -40.81 23.14
CA LYS A 249 -51.49 -41.23 22.30
C LYS A 249 -50.90 -40.14 21.38
N GLN A 250 -51.43 -38.93 21.37
CA GLN A 250 -50.72 -37.80 20.74
C GLN A 250 -49.42 -37.52 21.50
N VAL A 251 -48.35 -37.19 20.77
CA VAL A 251 -47.05 -36.88 21.36
C VAL A 251 -46.78 -35.39 21.20
N PHE A 252 -46.82 -34.67 22.32
CA PHE A 252 -46.57 -33.24 22.35
C PHE A 252 -45.14 -32.91 22.76
N LYS A 253 -44.56 -31.94 22.07
CA LYS A 253 -43.31 -31.29 22.45
C LYS A 253 -43.59 -30.33 23.60
N ILE A 254 -43.00 -30.58 24.76
CA ILE A 254 -43.11 -29.78 25.98
C ILE A 254 -41.77 -29.11 26.22
N ARG A 255 -41.72 -27.78 26.06
CA ARG A 255 -40.52 -26.98 26.36
C ARG A 255 -40.42 -26.74 27.86
N LYS A 256 -39.24 -26.91 28.44
CA LYS A 256 -38.98 -26.76 29.89
C LYS A 256 -38.72 -25.31 30.30
N TYR A 257 -38.23 -24.48 29.38
CA TYR A 257 -37.87 -23.09 29.66
C TYR A 257 -38.47 -22.13 28.63
N PHE A 258 -38.88 -20.98 29.14
CA PHE A 258 -39.53 -19.91 28.40
C PHE A 258 -39.00 -18.57 28.90
N GLU A 259 -38.86 -17.62 28.00
CA GLU A 259 -38.61 -16.21 28.33
C GLU A 259 -39.84 -15.62 29.04
N ASP A 260 -39.66 -14.62 29.90
CA ASP A 260 -40.74 -14.06 30.72
C ASP A 260 -41.81 -13.34 29.90
N ASP A 261 -41.45 -12.79 28.73
CA ASP A 261 -42.41 -12.21 27.79
C ASP A 261 -43.32 -13.29 27.18
N GLU A 262 -42.76 -14.48 26.88
CA GLU A 262 -43.50 -15.61 26.34
C GLU A 262 -44.50 -16.17 27.37
N LYS A 263 -44.07 -16.30 28.63
CA LYS A 263 -44.96 -16.71 29.75
C LYS A 263 -46.09 -15.71 29.96
N SER A 264 -45.79 -14.42 29.90
CA SER A 264 -46.76 -13.34 30.06
C SER A 264 -47.80 -13.35 28.94
N LYS A 265 -47.36 -13.50 27.69
CA LYS A 265 -48.25 -13.64 26.52
C LYS A 265 -49.16 -14.86 26.64
N ALA A 266 -48.61 -16.02 27.03
CA ALA A 266 -49.39 -17.23 27.22
C ALA A 266 -50.44 -17.05 28.32
N THR A 267 -50.05 -16.48 29.45
CA THR A 267 -50.95 -16.23 30.57
C THR A 267 -52.07 -15.27 30.18
N ASN A 268 -51.75 -14.19 29.45
CA ASN A 268 -52.75 -13.24 28.96
C ASN A 268 -53.71 -13.91 27.96
N PHE A 269 -53.19 -14.65 26.98
CA PHE A 269 -54.01 -15.39 26.03
C PHE A 269 -54.97 -16.37 26.73
N ALA A 270 -54.48 -17.14 27.70
CA ALA A 270 -55.30 -18.07 28.46
C ALA A 270 -56.44 -17.37 29.23
N LYS A 271 -56.21 -16.13 29.69
CA LYS A 271 -57.21 -15.33 30.42
C LYS A 271 -58.21 -14.62 29.51
N THR A 272 -57.83 -14.27 28.28
CA THR A 272 -58.62 -13.40 27.40
C THR A 272 -59.23 -14.09 26.19
N ARG A 273 -58.93 -15.37 25.92
CA ARG A 273 -59.41 -16.06 24.70
C ARG A 273 -60.92 -16.26 24.57
N GLY A 274 -61.70 -15.98 25.61
CA GLY A 274 -63.14 -16.25 25.65
C GLY A 274 -63.51 -17.62 26.23
N PRO A 275 -64.82 -17.95 26.32
CA PRO A 275 -65.29 -19.21 26.88
C PRO A 275 -64.84 -20.42 26.05
N TRP A 276 -64.71 -21.57 26.72
CA TRP A 276 -64.46 -22.86 26.07
C TRP A 276 -65.61 -23.17 25.13
N SER A 277 -65.31 -23.32 23.83
CA SER A 277 -66.34 -23.73 22.87
C SER A 277 -66.41 -25.25 22.88
N LEU A 278 -67.51 -25.81 23.36
CA LEU A 278 -67.74 -27.26 23.32
C LEU A 278 -68.38 -27.71 21.99
N PHE A 279 -68.75 -26.77 21.11
CA PHE A 279 -69.47 -27.04 19.87
C PHE A 279 -69.37 -25.86 18.88
N ASP A 280 -68.41 -25.92 17.96
CA ASP A 280 -68.52 -25.30 16.65
C ASP A 280 -68.44 -26.42 15.61
N GLY A 281 -69.58 -27.10 15.45
CA GLY A 281 -69.78 -28.12 14.43
C GLY A 281 -69.61 -27.54 13.02
N LYS A 282 -68.40 -27.69 12.47
CA LYS A 282 -68.13 -27.77 11.04
C LYS A 282 -67.14 -28.87 10.75
#